data_AF-A0A5F1Z0P2-F1
#
_entry.id   AF-A0A5F1Z0P2-F1
#
_cell.length_a   1.000
_cell.length_b   1.000
_cell.length_c   1.000
_cell.angle_alpha   90.00
_cell.angle_beta   90.00
_cell.angle_gamma   90.00
#
_symmetry.space_group_name_H-M   'P 1'
#
loop_
_entity.id
_entity.type
_entity.pdbx_description
1 polymer ?
#
loop_
_entity_poly.entity_id
_entity_poly.type
_entity_poly.pdbx_seq_one_letter_code
_entity_poly.pdbx_strand_id
1 'polypeptide(L)'
;MEIYEKEKRKLLSASTPEQYIELSIKSKLTGPKKSSITSEWLTSTGYTIDDIKYARNRHPFWRKKRNQGSYERNSKRLEQHNYYRTDQKIVWDKDKLAKFFDLNGKGLTDHELARSFKTSIPAVNHIRRKFRFAAQLLELERQKPAKGGILKLCSHSESVLKRLIREKEGK
;
A
#
# COMPACT_ATOMS: atom_id res chain seq x y z
N MET A 1 -17.59 11.10 -39.66
CA MET A 1 -18.55 11.93 -38.90
C MET A 1 -19.65 11.06 -38.29
N GLU A 2 -20.34 10.24 -39.10
CA GLU A 2 -21.47 9.40 -38.66
C GLU A 2 -21.19 8.43 -37.49
N ILE A 3 -20.03 7.74 -37.51
CA ILE A 3 -19.64 6.83 -36.42
C ILE A 3 -19.45 7.59 -35.10
N TYR A 4 -18.90 8.81 -35.15
CA TYR A 4 -18.67 9.60 -33.94
C TYR A 4 -19.98 10.01 -33.29
N GLU A 5 -20.91 10.57 -34.07
CA GLU A 5 -22.21 11.01 -33.56
C GLU A 5 -23.06 9.85 -33.04
N LYS A 6 -23.01 8.70 -33.71
CA LYS A 6 -23.71 7.49 -33.27
C LYS A 6 -23.17 6.98 -31.93
N GLU A 7 -21.86 6.91 -31.78
CA GLU A 7 -21.22 6.45 -30.55
C GLU A 7 -21.35 7.47 -29.42
N LYS A 8 -21.32 8.78 -29.73
CA LYS A 8 -21.60 9.85 -28.77
C LYS A 8 -23.00 9.72 -28.20
N ARG A 9 -24.03 9.61 -29.04
CA ARG A 9 -25.42 9.44 -28.57
C ARG A 9 -25.59 8.22 -27.67
N LYS A 10 -24.95 7.09 -28.01
CA LYS A 10 -24.96 5.90 -27.16
C LYS A 10 -24.33 6.14 -25.79
N LEU A 11 -23.20 6.84 -25.72
CA LEU A 11 -22.56 7.13 -24.44
C LEU A 11 -23.41 8.08 -23.59
N LEU A 12 -23.98 9.11 -24.21
CA LEU A 12 -24.84 10.08 -23.53
C LEU A 12 -26.16 9.48 -23.04
N SER A 13 -26.65 8.39 -23.65
CA SER A 13 -27.89 7.73 -23.23
C SER A 13 -27.75 6.90 -21.94
N ALA A 14 -26.55 6.79 -21.36
CA ALA A 14 -26.34 6.06 -20.11
C ALA A 14 -27.04 6.78 -18.95
N SER A 15 -27.77 6.06 -18.11
CA SER A 15 -28.46 6.63 -16.95
C SER A 15 -27.66 6.49 -15.64
N THR A 16 -26.68 5.59 -15.62
CA THR A 16 -25.82 5.36 -14.44
C THR A 16 -24.34 5.28 -14.82
N PRO A 17 -23.41 5.51 -13.87
CA PRO A 17 -21.98 5.35 -14.10
C PRO A 17 -21.59 3.95 -14.59
N GLU A 18 -22.25 2.89 -14.11
CA GLU A 18 -22.02 1.51 -14.54
C GLU A 18 -22.37 1.31 -16.01
N GLN A 19 -23.54 1.80 -16.42
CA GLN A 19 -23.99 1.75 -17.81
C GLN A 19 -23.05 2.56 -18.71
N TYR A 20 -22.62 3.73 -18.25
CA TYR A 20 -21.68 4.57 -18.98
C TYR A 20 -20.36 3.86 -19.23
N ILE A 21 -19.82 3.15 -18.22
CA ILE A 21 -18.60 2.36 -18.36
C ILE A 21 -18.78 1.19 -19.35
N GLU A 22 -19.89 0.46 -19.28
CA GLU A 22 -20.21 -0.64 -20.22
C GLU A 22 -20.24 -0.15 -21.68
N LEU A 23 -20.92 0.97 -21.92
CA LEU A 23 -21.00 1.60 -23.24
C LEU A 23 -19.63 2.15 -23.68
N SER A 24 -18.87 2.75 -22.76
CA SER A 24 -17.53 3.26 -23.02
C SER A 24 -16.53 2.16 -23.39
N ILE A 25 -16.63 0.98 -22.79
CA ILE A 25 -15.79 -0.18 -23.15
C ILE A 25 -16.14 -0.68 -24.55
N LYS A 26 -17.44 -0.76 -24.88
CA LYS A 26 -17.92 -1.24 -26.19
C LYS A 26 -17.75 -0.21 -27.30
N SER A 27 -17.58 1.06 -26.94
CA SER A 27 -17.47 2.15 -27.90
C SER A 27 -16.17 2.09 -28.70
N LYS A 28 -16.30 2.30 -30.01
CA LYS A 28 -15.17 2.33 -30.96
C LYS A 28 -14.37 3.63 -30.91
N LEU A 29 -14.76 4.58 -30.05
CA LEU A 29 -14.08 5.87 -29.94
C LEU A 29 -12.71 5.77 -29.25
N THR A 30 -11.79 6.64 -29.65
CA THR A 30 -10.48 6.78 -29.00
C THR A 30 -10.59 7.53 -27.67
N GLY A 31 -9.58 7.39 -26.81
CA GLY A 31 -9.53 8.04 -25.48
C GLY A 31 -9.86 9.54 -25.50
N PRO A 32 -9.18 10.36 -26.34
CA PRO A 32 -9.44 11.79 -26.40
C PRO A 32 -10.89 12.14 -26.76
N LYS A 33 -11.49 11.38 -27.69
CA LYS A 33 -12.90 11.56 -28.10
C LYS A 33 -13.89 11.16 -26.99
N LYS A 34 -13.53 10.20 -26.15
CA LYS A 34 -14.34 9.79 -24.99
C LYS A 34 -14.24 10.79 -23.85
N SER A 35 -13.11 11.49 -23.68
CA SER A 35 -12.94 12.46 -22.60
C SER A 35 -13.94 13.61 -22.68
N SER A 36 -14.11 14.21 -23.87
CA SER A 36 -15.09 15.29 -24.07
C SER A 36 -16.53 14.82 -23.81
N ILE A 37 -16.89 13.64 -24.31
CA ILE A 37 -18.22 13.04 -24.10
C ILE A 37 -18.46 12.70 -22.62
N THR A 38 -17.41 12.31 -21.90
CA THR A 38 -17.49 12.02 -20.45
C THR A 38 -17.80 13.29 -19.67
N SER A 39 -17.12 14.40 -19.97
CA SER A 39 -17.41 15.68 -19.35
C SER A 39 -18.85 16.14 -19.62
N GLU A 40 -19.32 15.98 -20.87
CA GLU A 40 -20.70 16.30 -21.26
C GLU A 40 -21.72 15.44 -20.51
N TRP A 41 -21.50 14.12 -20.44
CA TRP A 41 -22.36 13.20 -19.71
C TRP A 41 -22.43 13.52 -18.20
N LEU A 42 -21.28 13.76 -17.56
CA LEU A 42 -21.21 14.15 -16.15
C LEU A 42 -21.99 15.44 -15.88
N THR A 43 -21.82 16.44 -16.75
CA THR A 43 -22.56 17.72 -16.65
C THR A 43 -24.06 17.51 -16.78
N SER A 44 -24.50 16.65 -17.71
CA SER A 44 -25.93 16.40 -17.95
C SER A 44 -26.63 15.56 -16.89
N THR A 45 -25.88 14.73 -16.14
CA THR A 45 -26.44 13.76 -15.18
C THR A 45 -26.23 14.16 -13.73
N GLY A 46 -25.31 15.08 -13.44
CA GLY A 46 -24.94 15.47 -12.08
C GLY A 46 -24.01 14.49 -11.36
N TYR A 47 -23.61 13.39 -12.00
CA TYR A 47 -22.59 12.49 -11.46
C TYR A 47 -21.20 13.15 -11.47
N THR A 48 -20.31 12.60 -10.66
CA THR A 48 -18.93 13.08 -10.53
C THR A 48 -17.93 12.14 -11.19
N ILE A 49 -16.70 12.64 -11.37
CA ILE A 49 -15.57 11.82 -11.82
C ILE A 49 -15.34 10.63 -10.88
N ASP A 50 -15.59 10.79 -9.58
CA ASP A 50 -15.36 9.74 -8.60
C ASP A 50 -16.39 8.61 -8.71
N ASP A 51 -17.63 8.92 -9.10
CA ASP A 51 -18.65 7.92 -9.42
C ASP A 51 -18.24 7.04 -10.62
N ILE A 52 -17.69 7.67 -11.66
CA ILE A 52 -17.14 6.95 -12.82
C ILE A 52 -15.94 6.09 -12.42
N LYS A 53 -15.02 6.62 -11.59
CA LYS A 53 -13.87 5.83 -11.10
C LYS A 53 -14.35 4.64 -10.27
N TYR A 54 -15.36 4.84 -9.42
CA TYR A 54 -15.94 3.81 -8.59
C TYR A 54 -16.53 2.68 -9.44
N ALA A 55 -17.41 3.01 -10.38
CA ALA A 55 -17.99 2.05 -11.32
C ALA A 55 -16.93 1.32 -12.15
N ARG A 56 -15.96 2.06 -12.71
CA ARG A 56 -14.83 1.50 -13.47
C ARG A 56 -14.02 0.49 -12.67
N ASN A 57 -13.72 0.80 -11.40
CA ASN A 57 -12.87 -0.04 -10.56
C ASN A 57 -13.51 -1.39 -10.20
N ARG A 58 -14.84 -1.45 -10.19
CA ARG A 58 -15.64 -2.65 -9.93
C ARG A 58 -15.91 -3.47 -11.20
N HIS A 59 -15.89 -2.82 -12.36
CA HIS A 59 -16.21 -3.46 -13.64
C HIS A 59 -15.27 -4.64 -13.99
N PRO A 60 -15.80 -5.84 -14.33
CA PRO A 60 -15.00 -7.05 -14.59
C PRO A 60 -13.90 -6.87 -15.65
N PHE A 61 -14.21 -6.23 -16.78
CA PHE A 61 -13.23 -5.92 -17.84
C PHE A 61 -12.00 -5.16 -17.31
N TRP A 62 -12.21 -4.06 -16.58
CA TRP A 62 -11.12 -3.25 -16.05
C TRP A 62 -10.37 -3.96 -14.92
N ARG A 63 -11.05 -4.78 -14.10
CA ARG A 63 -10.39 -5.67 -13.13
C ARG A 63 -9.46 -6.68 -13.80
N LYS A 64 -9.94 -7.36 -14.86
CA LYS A 64 -9.13 -8.30 -15.64
C LYS A 64 -7.93 -7.61 -16.27
N LYS A 65 -8.14 -6.44 -16.90
CA LYS A 65 -7.06 -5.65 -17.52
C LYS A 65 -6.03 -5.15 -16.51
N ARG A 66 -6.46 -4.71 -15.32
CA ARG A 66 -5.56 -4.31 -14.23
C ARG A 66 -4.72 -5.48 -13.72
N ASN A 67 -5.35 -6.66 -13.59
CA ASN A 67 -4.69 -7.87 -13.12
C ASN A 67 -3.84 -8.56 -14.21
N GLN A 68 -4.02 -8.19 -15.48
CA GLN A 68 -3.18 -8.67 -16.56
C GLN A 68 -1.73 -8.28 -16.31
N GLY A 69 -0.81 -9.24 -16.39
CA GLY A 69 0.60 -9.03 -16.08
C GLY A 69 0.90 -8.94 -14.57
N SER A 70 -0.09 -9.16 -13.69
CA SER A 70 0.11 -9.00 -12.24
C SER A 70 1.07 -10.04 -11.68
N TYR A 71 1.03 -11.27 -12.20
CA TYR A 71 1.93 -12.34 -11.78
C TYR A 71 3.37 -11.99 -12.11
N GLU A 72 3.65 -11.59 -13.35
CA GLU A 72 4.97 -11.24 -13.85
C GLU A 72 5.52 -10.00 -13.14
N ARG A 73 4.67 -8.97 -12.92
CA ARG A 73 5.05 -7.80 -12.12
C ARG A 73 5.38 -8.19 -10.68
N ASN A 74 4.62 -9.10 -10.08
CA ASN A 74 4.87 -9.54 -8.72
C ASN A 74 6.14 -10.40 -8.63
N SER A 75 6.39 -11.29 -9.61
CA SER A 75 7.62 -12.07 -9.72
C SER A 75 8.85 -11.17 -9.83
N LYS A 76 8.82 -10.19 -10.75
CA LYS A 76 9.90 -9.21 -10.91
C LYS A 76 10.16 -8.42 -9.63
N ARG A 77 9.10 -7.99 -8.93
CA ARG A 77 9.25 -7.31 -7.63
C ARG A 77 9.85 -8.24 -6.57
N LEU A 78 9.44 -9.50 -6.54
CA LEU A 78 9.97 -10.49 -5.60
C LEU A 78 11.47 -10.72 -5.86
N GLU A 79 11.87 -10.89 -7.12
CA GLU A 79 13.27 -10.99 -7.53
C GLU A 79 14.09 -9.75 -7.13
N GLN A 80 13.57 -8.55 -7.41
CA GLN A 80 14.22 -7.28 -7.07
C GLN A 80 14.39 -7.06 -5.57
N HIS A 81 13.47 -7.60 -4.77
CA HIS A 81 13.40 -7.41 -3.33
C HIS A 81 13.75 -8.67 -2.53
N ASN A 82 14.37 -9.66 -3.16
CA ASN A 82 14.89 -10.82 -2.47
C ASN A 82 16.27 -10.50 -1.87
N TYR A 83 16.27 -9.95 -0.66
CA TYR A 83 17.49 -9.53 0.04
C TYR A 83 18.15 -10.65 0.86
N TYR A 84 17.55 -11.83 0.91
CA TYR A 84 18.06 -12.99 1.63
C TYR A 84 18.33 -14.12 0.64
N ARG A 85 19.45 -14.84 0.83
CA ARG A 85 19.87 -15.91 -0.09
C ARG A 85 19.51 -17.32 0.43
N THR A 86 19.07 -17.42 1.67
CA THR A 86 18.80 -18.67 2.36
C THR A 86 17.51 -18.55 3.16
N ASP A 87 16.86 -19.68 3.42
CA ASP A 87 15.69 -19.75 4.32
C ASP A 87 16.07 -19.58 5.80
N GLN A 88 17.35 -19.34 6.09
CA GLN A 88 17.81 -19.08 7.44
C GLN A 88 17.26 -17.74 7.93
N LYS A 89 16.46 -17.82 8.98
CA LYS A 89 15.91 -16.62 9.63
C LYS A 89 17.04 -15.86 10.31
N ILE A 90 17.04 -14.54 10.13
CA ILE A 90 17.94 -13.64 10.87
C ILE A 90 17.72 -13.79 12.37
N VAL A 91 18.82 -13.93 13.11
CA VAL A 91 18.84 -13.83 14.56
C VAL A 91 19.15 -12.38 14.95
N TRP A 92 18.17 -11.71 15.54
CA TRP A 92 18.26 -10.33 16.02
C TRP A 92 18.89 -10.27 17.41
N ASP A 93 20.21 -10.40 17.47
CA ASP A 93 21.00 -10.18 18.68
C ASP A 93 21.12 -8.68 19.04
N LYS A 94 21.76 -8.39 20.18
CA LYS A 94 21.93 -7.04 20.70
C LYS A 94 22.65 -6.13 19.71
N ASP A 95 23.67 -6.63 19.02
CA ASP A 95 24.47 -5.84 18.09
C ASP A 95 23.68 -5.48 16.83
N LYS A 96 22.93 -6.44 16.27
CA LYS A 96 22.06 -6.19 15.13
C LYS A 96 20.92 -5.25 15.48
N LEU A 97 20.33 -5.36 16.68
CA LEU A 97 19.31 -4.42 17.14
C LEU A 97 19.90 -3.02 17.35
N ALA A 98 21.09 -2.90 17.92
CA ALA A 98 21.78 -1.62 18.08
C ALA A 98 22.08 -0.97 16.73
N LYS A 99 22.60 -1.74 15.76
CA LYS A 99 22.81 -1.30 14.38
C LYS A 99 21.50 -0.90 13.71
N PHE A 100 20.42 -1.67 13.94
CA PHE A 100 19.11 -1.36 13.39
C PHE A 100 18.59 -0.02 13.91
N PHE A 101 18.78 0.27 15.21
CA PHE A 101 18.41 1.55 15.81
C PHE A 101 19.07 2.72 15.10
N ASP A 102 20.39 2.63 14.88
CA ASP A 102 21.14 3.73 14.25
C ASP A 102 20.72 3.93 12.79
N LEU A 103 20.58 2.84 12.04
CA LEU A 103 20.18 2.90 10.62
C LEU A 103 18.73 3.38 10.47
N ASN A 104 17.82 2.95 11.34
CA ASN A 104 16.44 3.40 11.32
C ASN A 104 16.34 4.89 11.72
N GLY A 105 17.15 5.34 12.69
CA GLY A 105 17.24 6.76 13.07
C GLY A 105 17.78 7.66 11.96
N LYS A 106 18.59 7.13 11.05
CA LYS A 106 19.06 7.81 9.84
C LYS A 106 18.00 7.89 8.71
N GLY A 107 16.83 7.29 8.91
CA GLY A 107 15.73 7.36 7.93
C GLY A 107 15.86 6.37 6.78
N LEU A 108 16.64 5.29 6.91
CA LEU A 108 16.73 4.26 5.88
C LEU A 108 15.37 3.58 5.64
N THR A 109 15.05 3.36 4.36
CA THR A 109 13.83 2.70 3.90
C THR A 109 13.88 1.19 4.19
N ASP A 110 12.71 0.53 4.11
CA ASP A 110 12.56 -0.90 4.38
C ASP A 110 13.46 -1.76 3.52
N HIS A 111 13.58 -1.40 2.24
CA HIS A 111 14.41 -2.10 1.26
C HIS A 111 15.90 -1.96 1.57
N GLU A 112 16.35 -0.79 2.03
CA GLU A 112 17.74 -0.53 2.40
C GLU A 112 18.12 -1.27 3.69
N LEU A 113 17.23 -1.29 4.68
CA LEU A 113 17.40 -2.07 5.90
C LEU A 113 17.41 -3.57 5.58
N ALA A 114 16.45 -4.05 4.79
CA ALA A 114 16.35 -5.45 4.41
C ALA A 114 17.62 -5.93 3.69
N ARG A 115 18.15 -5.10 2.78
CA ARG A 115 19.45 -5.33 2.13
C ARG A 115 20.61 -5.34 3.13
N SER A 116 20.67 -4.38 4.05
CA SER A 116 21.75 -4.26 5.04
C SER A 116 21.83 -5.43 6.00
N PHE A 117 20.67 -6.00 6.36
CA PHE A 117 20.55 -7.13 7.28
C PHE A 117 20.41 -8.48 6.57
N LYS A 118 20.44 -8.49 5.23
CA LYS A 118 20.23 -9.68 4.39
C LYS A 118 18.98 -10.47 4.81
N THR A 119 17.87 -9.75 4.99
CA THR A 119 16.62 -10.31 5.52
C THR A 119 15.42 -9.81 4.73
N SER A 120 14.24 -10.34 5.03
CA SER A 120 13.00 -9.94 4.34
C SER A 120 12.48 -8.60 4.88
N ILE A 121 11.81 -7.83 4.02
CA ILE A 121 11.10 -6.59 4.42
C ILE A 121 10.12 -6.85 5.59
N PRO A 122 9.34 -7.95 5.62
CA PRO A 122 8.52 -8.29 6.77
C PRO A 122 9.31 -8.40 8.09
N ALA A 123 10.53 -8.96 8.07
CA ALA A 123 11.36 -9.07 9.27
C ALA A 123 11.82 -7.69 9.77
N VAL A 124 12.22 -6.80 8.86
CA VAL A 124 12.52 -5.38 9.17
C VAL A 124 11.32 -4.69 9.81
N ASN A 125 10.15 -4.83 9.19
CA ASN A 125 8.92 -4.20 9.67
C ASN A 125 8.48 -4.72 11.05
N HIS A 126 8.72 -6.00 11.33
CA HIS A 126 8.51 -6.55 12.66
C HIS A 126 9.40 -5.87 13.72
N ILE A 127 10.69 -5.69 13.45
CA ILE A 127 11.58 -4.99 14.40
C ILE A 127 11.20 -3.52 14.57
N ARG A 128 10.83 -2.81 13.48
CA ARG A 128 10.38 -1.42 13.61
C ARG A 128 9.13 -1.30 14.47
N ARG A 129 8.17 -2.23 14.36
CA ARG A 129 7.00 -2.27 15.25
C ARG A 129 7.40 -2.47 16.71
N LYS A 130 8.32 -3.39 17.00
CA LYS A 130 8.84 -3.57 18.37
C LYS A 130 9.48 -2.28 18.91
N PHE A 131 10.26 -1.58 18.10
CA PHE A 131 10.90 -0.33 18.51
C PHE A 131 9.87 0.75 18.83
N ARG A 132 8.81 0.85 18.02
CA ARG A 132 7.70 1.76 18.28
C ARG A 132 6.99 1.42 19.60
N PHE A 133 6.71 0.15 19.87
CA PHE A 133 6.09 -0.25 21.14
C PHE A 133 7.01 0.00 22.33
N ALA A 134 8.31 -0.26 22.19
CA ALA A 134 9.29 0.09 23.22
C ALA A 134 9.32 1.60 23.50
N ALA A 135 9.28 2.44 22.45
CA ALA A 135 9.24 3.89 22.60
C ALA A 135 7.97 4.35 23.30
N GLN A 136 6.81 3.85 22.86
CA GLN A 136 5.52 4.14 23.49
C GLN A 136 5.50 3.76 24.97
N LEU A 137 6.07 2.61 25.34
CA LEU A 137 6.13 2.19 26.74
C LEU A 137 7.02 3.12 27.58
N LEU A 138 8.19 3.53 27.06
CA LEU A 138 9.04 4.50 27.75
C LEU A 138 8.35 5.85 27.92
N GLU A 139 7.63 6.32 26.92
CA GLU A 139 6.85 7.56 26.98
C GLU A 139 5.74 7.49 28.04
N LEU A 140 5.03 6.35 28.14
CA LEU A 140 4.04 6.10 29.20
C LEU A 140 4.68 6.09 30.59
N GLU A 141 5.94 5.68 30.70
CA GLU A 141 6.74 5.74 31.93
C GLU A 141 7.40 7.11 32.16
N ARG A 142 7.08 8.12 31.34
CA ARG A 142 7.68 9.46 31.36
C ARG A 142 9.21 9.44 31.18
N GLN A 143 9.72 8.43 30.50
CA GLN A 143 11.14 8.29 30.15
C GLN A 143 11.36 8.67 28.68
N LYS A 144 12.51 9.29 28.39
CA LYS A 144 12.90 9.59 27.01
C LYS A 144 13.23 8.28 26.27
N PRO A 145 12.75 8.06 25.03
CA PRO A 145 13.02 6.85 24.25
C PRO A 145 14.46 6.81 23.71
N ALA A 146 15.43 6.67 24.60
CA ALA A 146 16.84 6.56 24.27
C ALA A 146 17.22 5.13 23.84
N LYS A 147 18.29 5.01 23.03
CA LYS A 147 18.79 3.74 22.47
C LYS A 147 18.86 2.62 23.50
N GLY A 148 19.45 2.87 24.67
CA GLY A 148 19.58 1.85 25.72
C GLY A 148 18.24 1.31 26.23
N GLY A 149 17.26 2.18 26.46
CA GLY A 149 15.92 1.79 26.90
C GLY A 149 15.17 0.99 25.85
N ILE A 150 15.25 1.43 24.59
CA ILE A 150 14.63 0.75 23.45
C ILE A 150 15.20 -0.66 23.28
N LEU A 151 16.53 -0.80 23.30
CA LEU A 151 17.18 -2.10 23.13
C LEU A 151 16.87 -3.05 24.29
N LYS A 152 16.81 -2.55 25.53
CA LYS A 152 16.42 -3.33 26.70
C LYS A 152 15.01 -3.89 26.53
N LEU A 153 14.04 -3.05 26.19
CA LEU A 153 12.65 -3.47 25.99
C LEU A 153 12.47 -4.38 24.78
N CYS A 154 13.25 -4.19 23.72
CA CYS A 154 13.18 -5.03 22.52
C CYS A 154 13.69 -6.46 22.73
N SER A 155 14.24 -6.79 23.91
CA SER A 155 14.46 -8.19 24.31
C SER A 155 13.16 -8.96 24.55
N HIS A 156 12.07 -8.27 24.94
CA HIS A 156 10.75 -8.88 25.12
C HIS A 156 10.06 -9.17 23.78
N SER A 157 9.09 -10.08 23.77
CA SER A 157 8.25 -10.32 22.60
C SER A 157 7.31 -9.13 22.31
N GLU A 158 6.83 -9.02 21.07
CA GLU A 158 5.83 -7.99 20.70
C GLU A 158 4.55 -8.11 21.54
N SER A 159 4.12 -9.33 21.88
CA SER A 159 2.93 -9.57 22.70
C SER A 159 3.09 -9.04 24.13
N VAL A 160 4.26 -9.21 24.72
CA VAL A 160 4.56 -8.69 26.07
C VAL A 160 4.56 -7.16 26.05
N LEU A 161 5.20 -6.53 25.07
CA LEU A 161 5.19 -5.06 24.95
C LEU A 161 3.77 -4.50 24.82
N LYS A 162 2.93 -5.12 23.99
CA LYS A 162 1.51 -4.72 23.83
C LYS A 162 0.69 -4.89 25.11
N ARG A 163 1.00 -5.91 25.92
CA ARG A 163 0.31 -6.13 27.20
C ARG A 163 0.70 -5.05 28.21
N LEU A 164 2.00 -4.77 28.35
CA LEU A 164 2.51 -3.71 29.23
C LEU A 164 1.96 -2.33 28.86
N ILE A 165 1.86 -2.02 27.57
CA ILE A 165 1.24 -0.77 27.11
C ILE A 165 -0.23 -0.69 27.56
N ARG A 166 -1.01 -1.76 27.38
CA ARG A 166 -2.42 -1.82 27.81
C ARG A 166 -2.58 -1.62 29.32
N GLU A 167 -1.78 -2.34 30.11
CA GLU A 167 -1.74 -2.22 31.57
C GLU A 167 -1.43 -0.78 32.01
N LYS A 168 -0.52 -0.09 31.32
CA LYS A 168 -0.17 1.32 31.61
C LYS A 168 -1.21 2.33 31.14
N GLU A 169 -1.93 2.04 30.06
CA GLU A 169 -3.04 2.85 29.56
C GLU A 169 -4.31 2.69 30.41
N GLY A 170 -4.35 1.75 31.36
CA GLY A 170 -5.53 1.45 32.16
C GLY A 170 -6.64 0.74 31.36
N LYS A 171 -6.26 -0.03 30.33
CA LYS A 171 -7.17 -0.81 29.46
C LYS A 171 -6.91 -2.30 29.61
#